data_AF-A0A953KTW6-F1
#
_entry.id   AF-A0A953KTW6-F1
#
_cell.length_a   1.000
_cell.length_b   1.000
_cell.length_c   1.000
_cell.angle_alpha   90.00
_cell.angle_beta   90.00
_cell.angle_gamma   90.00
#
_symmetry.space_group_name_H-M   'P 1'
#
loop_
_entity.id
_entity.type
_entity.pdbx_description
1 polymer ?
#
loop_
_entity_poly.entity_id
_entity_poly.type
_entity_poly.pdbx_seq_one_letter_code
_entity_poly.pdbx_strand_id
1 'polypeptide(L)' 'PDGGEPGLPGTVTARDKRILVFCGHGALSIEEAQLEGKRAMPLVDLARGQRGLVGATLG' A
#
# COMPACT_ATOMS: atom_id res chain seq x y z
N PRO A 1 1.08 2.56 21.07
CA PRO A 1 1.09 3.83 20.31
C PRO A 1 1.44 3.53 18.86
N ASP A 2 0.47 3.68 17.96
CA ASP A 2 0.60 3.51 16.50
C ASP A 2 1.45 4.65 15.91
N GLY A 3 2.72 4.72 16.30
CA GLY A 3 3.71 5.62 15.73
C GLY A 3 4.29 5.02 14.46
N GLY A 4 3.52 5.07 13.37
CA GLY A 4 4.09 4.97 12.03
C GLY A 4 4.71 6.31 11.64
N GLU A 5 5.84 6.31 10.93
CA GLU A 5 6.46 7.53 10.40
C GLU A 5 5.42 8.42 9.68
N PRO A 6 5.47 9.75 9.80
CA PRO A 6 4.52 10.63 9.14
C PRO A 6 4.73 10.60 7.62
N GLY A 7 3.95 9.81 6.91
CA GLY A 7 3.83 9.89 5.45
C GLY A 7 2.69 10.82 5.02
N LEU A 8 2.80 11.36 3.81
CA LEU A 8 1.72 12.14 3.21
C LEU A 8 0.51 11.22 2.91
N PRO A 9 -0.75 11.69 3.04
CA PRO A 9 -1.91 10.90 2.68
C PRO A 9 -1.82 10.38 1.24
N GLY A 10 -2.13 9.10 1.05
CA GLY A 10 -2.01 8.40 -0.24
C GLY A 10 -0.64 7.76 -0.48
N THR A 11 0.39 8.06 0.31
CA THR A 11 1.71 7.44 0.15
C THR A 11 1.67 5.95 0.53
N VAL A 12 2.15 5.11 -0.39
CA VAL A 12 2.26 3.66 -0.23
C VAL A 12 3.60 3.31 0.44
N THR A 13 3.56 2.53 1.51
CA THR A 13 4.75 2.01 2.20
C THR A 13 4.64 0.50 2.46
N ALA A 14 5.74 -0.15 2.77
CA ALA A 14 5.78 -1.58 3.11
C ALA A 14 6.38 -1.78 4.51
N ARG A 15 5.66 -2.50 5.37
CA ARG A 15 6.07 -2.77 6.75
C ARG A 15 5.57 -4.15 7.19
N ASP A 16 6.39 -4.93 7.88
CA ASP A 16 6.00 -6.23 8.45
C ASP A 16 5.29 -7.17 7.46
N LYS A 17 5.79 -7.22 6.20
CA LYS A 17 5.20 -7.98 5.08
C LYS A 17 3.77 -7.54 4.69
N ARG A 18 3.35 -6.34 5.08
CA ARG A 18 2.09 -5.71 4.66
C ARG A 18 2.38 -4.49 3.81
N ILE A 19 1.44 -4.16 2.94
CA ILE A 19 1.44 -2.90 2.20
C ILE A 19 0.46 -1.97 2.90
N LEU A 20 0.94 -0.79 3.24
CA LEU A 20 0.19 0.24 3.96
C LEU A 20 0.05 1.47 3.08
N VAL A 21 -1.06 2.17 3.22
CA VAL A 21 -1.28 3.50 2.63
C VAL A 21 -1.46 4.48 3.77
N PHE A 22 -0.65 5.53 3.82
CA PHE A 22 -0.85 6.61 4.78
C PHE A 22 -2.16 7.32 4.53
N CYS A 23 -2.92 7.57 5.60
CA CYS A 23 -4.19 8.29 5.54
C CYS A 23 -4.03 9.67 6.17
N GLY A 24 -5.10 10.49 6.20
CA GLY A 24 -5.09 11.76 6.92
C GLY A 24 -4.76 11.60 8.42
N HIS A 25 -5.05 10.43 8.99
CA HIS A 25 -4.56 9.99 10.29
C HIS A 25 -4.30 8.48 10.25
N GLY A 26 -3.14 8.05 10.75
CA GLY A 26 -2.74 6.64 10.72
C GLY A 26 -2.46 6.10 9.32
N ALA A 27 -2.60 4.78 9.16
CA ALA A 27 -2.40 4.09 7.90
C ALA A 27 -3.39 2.94 7.74
N LEU A 28 -3.76 2.66 6.48
CA LEU A 28 -4.62 1.55 6.11
C LEU A 28 -3.78 0.41 5.52
N SER A 29 -3.91 -0.79 6.05
CA SER A 29 -3.34 -1.99 5.44
C SER A 29 -4.22 -2.44 4.28
N ILE A 30 -3.63 -2.60 3.09
CA ILE A 30 -4.33 -3.11 1.92
C ILE A 30 -3.89 -4.55 1.69
N GLU A 31 -4.83 -5.48 1.83
CA GLU A 31 -4.54 -6.92 1.75
C GLU A 31 -4.65 -7.44 0.31
N GLU A 32 -5.62 -6.95 -0.45
CA GLU A 32 -5.90 -7.39 -1.82
C GLU A 32 -6.18 -6.21 -2.73
N ALA A 33 -5.87 -6.38 -4.02
CA ALA A 33 -6.24 -5.43 -5.07
C ALA A 33 -6.54 -6.16 -6.37
N GLN A 34 -7.26 -5.47 -7.24
CA GLN A 34 -7.58 -5.95 -8.58
C GLN A 34 -7.17 -4.88 -9.59
N LEU A 35 -6.27 -5.23 -10.51
CA LEU A 35 -6.01 -4.40 -11.68
C LEU A 35 -7.17 -4.55 -12.69
N GLU A 36 -7.37 -3.51 -13.50
CA GLU A 36 -8.37 -3.51 -14.57
C GLU A 36 -8.20 -4.75 -15.48
N GLY A 37 -9.30 -5.48 -15.71
CA GLY A 37 -9.30 -6.68 -16.55
C GLY A 37 -8.53 -7.88 -15.98
N LYS A 38 -8.06 -7.83 -14.72
CA LYS A 38 -7.37 -8.94 -14.04
C LYS A 38 -8.19 -9.50 -12.88
N ARG A 39 -7.77 -10.67 -12.38
CA ARG A 39 -8.29 -11.24 -11.14
C ARG A 39 -7.75 -10.46 -9.94
N ALA A 40 -8.54 -10.40 -8.87
CA ALA A 40 -8.06 -9.93 -7.57
C ALA A 40 -6.90 -10.80 -7.09
N MET A 41 -5.96 -10.19 -6.39
CA MET A 41 -4.78 -10.87 -5.84
C MET A 41 -4.28 -10.17 -4.58
N PRO A 42 -3.49 -10.86 -3.74
CA PRO A 42 -2.83 -10.23 -2.60
C PRO A 42 -1.98 -9.04 -3.04
N LEU A 43 -2.11 -7.90 -2.36
CA LEU A 43 -1.39 -6.68 -2.75
C LEU A 43 0.13 -6.87 -2.60
N VAL A 44 0.56 -7.71 -1.66
CA VAL A 44 1.97 -8.10 -1.49
C VAL A 44 2.54 -8.81 -2.72
N ASP A 45 1.71 -9.57 -3.45
CA ASP A 45 2.10 -10.22 -4.69
C ASP A 45 2.11 -9.24 -5.86
N LEU A 46 1.11 -8.34 -5.90
CA LEU A 46 1.10 -7.22 -6.84
C LEU A 46 2.36 -6.36 -6.71
N ALA A 47 2.74 -5.99 -5.48
CA ALA A 47 3.90 -5.15 -5.18
C ALA A 47 5.23 -5.77 -5.64
N ARG A 48 5.33 -7.10 -5.64
CA ARG A 48 6.51 -7.81 -6.15
C ARG A 48 6.66 -7.69 -7.67
N GLY A 49 5.54 -7.70 -8.39
CA GLY A 49 5.52 -7.58 -9.86
C GLY A 49 5.51 -6.15 -10.37
N GLN A 50 4.95 -5.21 -9.60
CA GLN A 50 4.77 -3.82 -9.98
C GLN A 50 5.86 -2.93 -9.35
N ARG A 51 6.97 -2.77 -10.07
CA ARG A 51 8.03 -1.83 -9.69
C ARG A 51 7.44 -0.43 -9.50
N GLY A 52 7.81 0.21 -8.39
CA GLY A 52 7.39 1.57 -8.06
C GLY A 52 6.07 1.67 -7.29
N LEU A 53 5.40 0.56 -6.94
CA LEU A 53 4.21 0.63 -6.08
C LEU A 53 4.54 1.16 -4.68
N VAL A 54 5.60 0.65 -4.05
CA VAL A 54 6.09 1.18 -2.77
C VAL A 54 6.79 2.52 -3.02
N GLY A 55 6.40 3.55 -2.28
CA GLY A 55 6.83 4.93 -2.47
C GLY A 55 5.96 5.73 -3.45
N ALA A 56 4.99 5.11 -4.13
CA ALA A 56 4.01 5.83 -4.92
C ALA A 56 3.00 6.58 -4.04
N THR A 57 2.30 7.54 -4.66
CA THR A 57 1.13 8.18 -4.07
C THR A 57 -0.11 7.75 -4.86
N LEU A 58 -1.15 7.30 -4.15
CA LEU A 58 -2.46 6.98 -4.72
C LEU A 58 -3.27 8.27 -4.88
N GLY A 59 -3.83 8.50 -6.07
CA GLY A 59 -4.63 9.69 -6.40
C GLY A 59 -4.96 9.74 -7.88
#